data_AF-A0A9X7J456-F1
#
_entry.id   AF-A0A9X7J456-F1
#
_cell.length_a   1.000
_cell.length_b   1.000
_cell.length_c   1.000
_cell.angle_alpha   90.00
_cell.angle_beta   90.00
_cell.angle_gamma   90.00
#
_symmetry.space_group_name_H-M   'P 1'
#
loop_
_entity.id
_entity.type
_entity.pdbx_description
1 polymer ?
#
loop_
_entity_poly.entity_id
_entity_poly.type
_entity_poly.pdbx_seq_one_letter_code
_entity_poly.pdbx_strand_id
1 'polypeptide(L)'
;MQIFSLLAIFFALLVAIFAVQNAGPVEINFLAWQFSNISLVLVILGSAAFGALVVFLLGAVRQVRQAREIRELKSQHKRLQETIARLEQVAAGTGAGRQEREQEA
;
A
#
# COMPACT_ATOMS: atom_id res chain seq x y z
N MET A 1 -16.79 18.08 -3.12
CA MET A 1 -17.17 16.86 -2.38
C MET A 1 -18.55 16.32 -2.78
N GLN A 2 -19.61 17.13 -2.74
CA GLN A 2 -20.98 16.67 -3.08
C GLN A 2 -21.15 16.17 -4.54
N ILE A 3 -20.46 16.81 -5.49
CA ILE A 3 -20.48 16.38 -6.91
C ILE A 3 -19.97 14.94 -7.11
N PHE A 4 -18.95 14.51 -6.36
CA PHE A 4 -18.44 13.13 -6.47
C PHE A 4 -19.47 12.13 -5.96
N SER A 5 -20.17 12.43 -4.87
CA SER A 5 -21.25 11.58 -4.35
C SER A 5 -22.43 11.50 -5.31
N LEU A 6 -22.80 12.63 -5.94
CA LEU A 6 -23.85 12.64 -6.97
C LEU A 6 -23.46 11.83 -8.21
N LEU A 7 -22.21 11.96 -8.68
CA LEU A 7 -21.68 11.16 -9.78
C LEU A 7 -21.65 9.66 -9.42
N ALA A 8 -21.27 9.33 -8.19
CA ALA A 8 -21.25 7.94 -7.72
C ALA A 8 -22.66 7.33 -7.67
N ILE A 9 -23.66 8.08 -7.20
CA ILE A 9 -25.06 7.63 -7.20
C ILE A 9 -25.56 7.45 -8.63
N PHE A 10 -25.29 8.41 -9.52
CA PHE A 10 -25.64 8.32 -10.93
C PHE A 10 -25.02 7.08 -11.59
N PHE A 11 -23.73 6.84 -11.35
CA PHE A 11 -23.05 5.65 -11.84
C PHE A 11 -23.61 4.35 -11.25
N ALA A 12 -23.93 4.33 -9.95
CA ALA A 12 -24.56 3.19 -9.31
C ALA A 12 -25.94 2.86 -9.93
N LEU A 13 -26.73 3.88 -10.28
CA LEU A 13 -27.98 3.71 -11.02
C LEU A 13 -27.75 3.10 -12.41
N LEU A 14 -26.74 3.55 -13.15
CA LEU A 14 -26.39 2.96 -14.44
C LEU A 14 -26.01 1.48 -14.30
N VAL A 15 -25.19 1.14 -13.31
CA VAL A 15 -24.82 -0.25 -13.02
C VAL A 15 -26.04 -1.08 -12.62
N ALA A 16 -26.97 -0.54 -11.83
CA ALA A 16 -28.19 -1.23 -11.45
C ALA A 16 -29.11 -1.50 -12.65
N ILE A 17 -29.28 -0.52 -13.55
CA ILE A 17 -30.04 -0.69 -14.78
C ILE A 17 -29.39 -1.77 -15.66
N PHE A 18 -28.07 -1.70 -15.84
CA PHE A 18 -27.31 -2.73 -16.55
C PHE A 18 -27.51 -4.11 -15.93
N ALA A 19 -27.49 -4.20 -14.60
CA ALA A 19 -27.69 -5.44 -13.86
C ALA A 19 -29.06 -6.07 -14.12
N VAL A 20 -30.13 -5.26 -14.08
CA VAL A 20 -31.49 -5.74 -14.32
C VAL A 20 -31.69 -6.16 -15.76
N GLN A 21 -31.19 -5.38 -16.73
CA GLN A 21 -31.33 -5.70 -18.16
C GLN A 21 -30.55 -6.96 -18.56
N ASN A 22 -29.46 -7.26 -17.87
CA ASN A 22 -28.60 -8.41 -18.13
C ASN A 22 -28.74 -9.51 -17.06
N ALA A 23 -29.88 -9.56 -16.35
CA ALA A 23 -30.17 -10.59 -15.35
C ALA A 23 -30.51 -11.97 -15.97
N GLY A 24 -30.11 -12.20 -17.23
CA GLY A 24 -30.33 -13.46 -17.93
C GLY A 24 -29.58 -14.61 -17.23
N PRO A 25 -30.23 -15.79 -17.10
CA PRO A 25 -29.57 -16.97 -16.57
C PRO A 25 -28.49 -17.45 -17.54
N VAL A 26 -27.34 -17.82 -17.01
CA VAL A 26 -26.23 -18.41 -17.75
C VAL A 26 -25.78 -19.72 -17.11
N GLU A 27 -25.31 -20.61 -17.97
CA GLU A 27 -24.71 -21.88 -17.59
C GLU A 27 -23.19 -21.70 -17.51
N ILE A 28 -22.59 -22.14 -16.41
CA ILE A 28 -21.14 -22.06 -16.18
C ILE A 28 -20.60 -23.45 -15.98
N ASN A 29 -19.72 -23.87 -16.90
CA ASN A 29 -19.02 -25.13 -16.83
C ASN A 29 -17.60 -24.82 -16.35
N PHE A 30 -17.25 -25.21 -15.13
CA PHE A 30 -15.93 -24.96 -14.54
C PHE A 30 -15.26 -26.26 -14.13
N LEU A 31 -14.34 -26.75 -14.98
CA LEU A 31 -13.68 -28.05 -14.84
C LEU A 31 -14.71 -29.18 -14.65
N ALA A 32 -14.92 -29.65 -13.41
CA ALA A 32 -15.88 -30.70 -13.06
C ALA A 32 -17.18 -30.17 -12.44
N TRP A 33 -17.29 -28.85 -12.24
CA TRP A 33 -18.47 -28.21 -11.67
C TRP A 33 -19.35 -27.61 -12.77
N GLN A 34 -20.66 -27.78 -12.60
CA GLN A 34 -21.68 -27.21 -13.45
C GLN A 34 -22.56 -26.32 -12.58
N PHE A 35 -22.66 -25.05 -12.94
CA PHE A 35 -23.58 -24.13 -12.29
C PHE A 35 -24.62 -23.67 -13.29
N SER A 36 -25.88 -23.92 -12.95
CA SER A 36 -27.03 -23.60 -13.79
C SER A 36 -27.84 -22.46 -13.20
N ASN A 37 -28.52 -21.71 -14.05
CA ASN A 37 -29.42 -20.62 -13.66
C ASN A 37 -28.78 -19.49 -12.82
N ILE A 38 -27.47 -19.24 -12.97
CA ILE A 38 -26.83 -18.09 -12.31
C ILE A 38 -27.04 -16.84 -13.17
N SER A 39 -27.32 -15.70 -12.56
CA SER A 39 -27.41 -14.41 -13.29
C SER A 39 -26.04 -14.01 -13.84
N LEU A 40 -25.96 -13.68 -15.14
CA LEU A 40 -24.73 -13.23 -15.80
C LEU A 40 -24.02 -12.11 -15.05
N VAL A 41 -24.78 -11.16 -14.50
CA VAL A 41 -24.22 -10.01 -13.80
C VAL A 41 -23.54 -10.42 -12.50
N LEU A 42 -24.08 -11.42 -11.77
CA LEU A 42 -23.42 -11.96 -10.58
C LEU A 42 -22.06 -12.56 -10.93
N VAL A 43 -21.95 -13.24 -12.07
CA VAL A 43 -20.70 -13.83 -12.54
C VAL A 43 -19.68 -12.75 -12.85
N ILE A 44 -20.08 -11.71 -13.59
CA ILE A 44 -19.20 -10.60 -13.97
C ILE A 44 -18.72 -9.83 -12.73
N LEU A 45 -19.66 -9.41 -11.87
CA LEU A 45 -19.33 -8.65 -10.65
C LEU A 45 -18.52 -9.49 -9.67
N GLY A 46 -18.88 -10.76 -9.48
CA GLY A 46 -18.14 -11.68 -8.61
C GLY A 46 -16.71 -11.92 -9.09
N SER A 47 -16.52 -12.13 -10.39
CA SER A 47 -15.18 -12.32 -10.99
C SER A 47 -14.34 -11.04 -10.90
N ALA A 48 -14.93 -9.88 -11.17
CA ALA A 48 -14.25 -8.60 -11.05
C ALA A 48 -13.87 -8.29 -9.59
N ALA A 49 -14.78 -8.53 -8.65
CA ALA A 49 -14.53 -8.37 -7.21
C ALA A 49 -13.42 -9.32 -6.72
N PHE A 50 -13.43 -10.57 -7.17
CA PHE A 50 -12.37 -11.52 -6.85
C PHE A 50 -11.02 -11.07 -7.42
N GLY A 51 -10.98 -10.61 -8.68
CA GLY A 51 -9.77 -10.04 -9.28
C GLY A 51 -9.24 -8.83 -8.50
N ALA A 52 -10.12 -7.90 -8.12
CA ALA A 52 -9.78 -6.74 -7.30
C ALA A 52 -9.24 -7.15 -5.91
N LEU A 53 -9.83 -8.18 -5.29
CA LEU A 53 -9.36 -8.74 -4.03
C LEU A 53 -7.93 -9.32 -4.17
N VAL A 54 -7.66 -10.08 -5.23
CA VAL A 54 -6.32 -10.62 -5.49
C VAL A 54 -5.30 -9.49 -5.65
N VAL A 55 -5.60 -8.47 -6.46
CA VAL A 55 -4.73 -7.30 -6.63
C VAL A 55 -4.51 -6.56 -5.32
N PHE A 56 -5.57 -6.37 -4.53
CA PHE A 56 -5.48 -5.75 -3.21
C PHE A 56 -4.56 -6.52 -2.27
N LEU A 57 -4.71 -7.85 -2.18
CA LEU A 57 -3.87 -8.69 -1.33
C LEU A 57 -2.39 -8.64 -1.74
N LEU A 58 -2.10 -8.73 -3.05
CA LEU A 58 -0.74 -8.58 -3.56
C LEU A 58 -0.16 -7.19 -3.25
N GLY A 59 -0.98 -6.14 -3.42
CA GLY A 59 -0.62 -4.77 -3.06
C GLY A 59 -0.35 -4.61 -1.56
N ALA A 60 -1.17 -5.21 -0.69
CA ALA A 60 -1.00 -5.16 0.76
C ALA A 60 0.31 -5.81 1.20
N VAL A 61 0.67 -6.97 0.63
CA VAL A 61 1.95 -7.63 0.93
C VAL A 61 3.14 -6.73 0.55
N ARG A 62 3.09 -6.12 -0.64
CA ARG A 62 4.11 -5.16 -1.08
C ARG A 62 4.20 -3.96 -0.14
N GLN A 63 3.05 -3.41 0.26
CA GLN A 63 2.97 -2.25 1.14
C GLN A 63 3.54 -2.56 2.53
N VAL A 64 3.29 -3.74 3.09
CA VAL A 64 3.90 -4.17 4.36
C VAL A 64 5.42 -4.27 4.25
N ARG A 65 5.94 -4.84 3.15
CA ARG A 65 7.39 -4.93 2.92
C ARG A 65 8.02 -3.54 2.84
N GLN A 66 7.41 -2.64 2.06
CA GLN A 66 7.87 -1.26 1.94
C GLN A 66 7.80 -0.51 3.27
N ALA A 67 6.75 -0.71 4.06
CA ALA A 67 6.63 -0.08 5.39
C ALA A 67 7.74 -0.54 6.34
N ARG A 68 8.12 -1.82 6.30
CA ARG A 68 9.25 -2.36 7.08
C ARG A 68 10.58 -1.75 6.63
N GLU A 69 10.82 -1.69 5.32
CA GLU A 69 12.03 -1.09 4.75
C GLU A 69 12.15 0.39 5.12
N ILE A 70 11.06 1.17 5.01
CA ILE A 70 11.02 2.57 5.44
C ILE A 70 11.37 2.70 6.93
N ARG A 71 10.86 1.80 7.78
CA ARG A 71 11.15 1.84 9.22
C ARG A 71 12.62 1.54 9.50
N GLU A 72 13.18 0.56 8.81
CA GLU A 72 14.60 0.19 8.91
C GLU A 72 15.50 1.34 8.46
N LEU A 73 15.26 1.88 7.27
CA LEU A 73 15.98 3.03 6.72
C LEU A 73 15.92 4.24 7.66
N LYS A 74 14.76 4.53 8.25
CA LYS A 74 14.61 5.60 9.26
C LYS A 74 15.43 5.34 10.52
N SER A 75 15.49 4.09 11.01
CA SER A 75 16.31 3.74 12.17
C SER A 75 17.80 3.87 11.86
N GLN A 76 18.25 3.44 10.67
CA GLN A 76 19.64 3.56 10.26
C GLN A 76 20.04 5.01 10.12
N HIS A 77 19.19 5.84 9.51
CA HIS A 77 19.42 7.28 9.39
C HIS A 77 19.61 7.95 10.75
N LYS A 78 18.76 7.63 11.74
CA LYS A 78 18.88 8.17 13.10
C LYS A 78 20.21 7.77 13.75
N ARG A 79 20.61 6.50 13.67
CA ARG A 79 21.89 6.01 14.22
C ARG A 79 23.09 6.68 13.56
N LEU A 80 23.03 6.86 12.24
CA LEU A 80 24.10 7.51 11.49
C LEU A 80 24.25 8.97 11.91
N GLN A 81 23.14 9.70 12.06
CA GLN A 81 23.14 11.07 12.58
C GLN A 81 23.70 11.16 14.00
N GLU A 82 23.32 10.25 14.90
CA GLU A 82 23.88 10.18 16.27
C GLU A 82 25.39 9.90 16.26
N THR A 83 25.86 9.04 15.35
CA THR A 83 27.29 8.71 15.21
C THR A 83 28.08 9.93 14.70
N ILE A 84 27.56 10.62 13.68
CA ILE A 84 28.18 11.85 13.16
C ILE A 84 28.29 12.89 14.28
N ALA A 85 27.20 13.17 15.00
CA ALA A 85 27.21 14.12 16.11
C ALA A 85 28.22 13.73 17.21
N ARG A 86 28.34 12.45 17.55
CA ARG A 86 29.32 11.96 18.53
C ARG A 86 30.75 12.14 18.04
N LEU A 87 31.03 11.84 16.77
CA LEU A 87 32.37 11.99 16.19
C LEU A 87 32.78 13.47 16.12
N GLU A 88 31.86 14.36 15.77
CA GLU A 88 32.10 15.82 15.79
C GLU A 88 32.44 16.32 17.20
N GLN A 89 31.74 15.84 18.24
CA GLN A 89 32.05 16.17 19.64
C GLN A 89 33.44 15.65 20.06
N VAL A 90 33.78 14.41 19.69
CA VAL A 90 35.11 13.85 19.98
C VAL A 90 36.20 14.62 19.26
N ALA A 91 36.01 14.97 17.99
CA ALA A 91 36.97 15.78 17.23
C ALA A 91 37.17 17.17 17.86
N ALA A 92 36.08 17.82 18.29
CA ALA A 92 36.14 19.11 18.99
C ALA A 92 36.86 19.01 20.34
N GLY A 93 36.59 17.98 21.14
CA GLY A 93 37.26 17.76 22.43
C GLY A 93 38.73 17.35 22.31
N THR A 94 39.10 16.62 21.24
CA THR A 94 40.49 16.21 20.98
C THR A 94 41.33 17.38 20.47
N GLY A 95 40.72 18.35 19.78
CA GLY A 95 41.37 19.61 19.40
C GLY A 95 41.67 20.51 20.60
N ALA A 96 40.73 20.64 21.53
CA ALA A 96 40.90 21.43 22.75
C ALA A 96 42.03 20.89 23.65
N GLY A 97 42.08 19.57 23.87
CA GLY A 97 43.12 18.94 24.70
C GLY A 97 44.52 18.89 24.06
N ARG A 98 44.66 19.18 22.75
CA ARG A 98 45.96 19.38 22.09
C ARG A 98 46.45 20.82 22.25
N GLN A 99 45.55 21.79 22.14
CA GLN A 99 45.89 23.20 22.33
C GLN A 99 46.33 23.51 23.76
N GLU A 100 45.73 22.87 24.77
CA GLU A 100 46.14 23.02 26.17
C GLU A 100 47.57 22.46 26.40
N ARG A 101 47.91 21.30 25.82
CA ARG A 101 49.26 20.71 25.97
C ARG A 101 50.35 21.45 25.21
N GLU A 102 50.00 22.13 24.11
CA GLU A 102 50.94 22.99 23.38
C GLU A 102 51.13 24.36 24.06
N GLN A 103 50.20 24.79 24.93
CA GLN A 103 50.34 26.04 25.70
C GLN A 103 51.09 25.85 27.04
N GLU A 104 51.12 24.63 27.57
CA GLU A 104 51.85 24.28 28.81
C GLU A 104 53.31 23.85 28.59
N ALA A 105 53.74 23.66 27.33
CA ALA A 105 55.10 23.26 26.95
C ALA A 105 55.94 24.44 26.45
#